data_AF-A0A3M0X2X1-F1
#
_entry.id   AF-A0A3M0X2X1-F1
#
_cell.length_a   1.000
_cell.length_b   1.000
_cell.length_c   1.000
_cell.angle_alpha   90.00
_cell.angle_beta   90.00
_cell.angle_gamma   90.00
#
_symmetry.space_group_name_H-M   'P 1'
#
loop_
_entity.id
_entity.type
_entity.pdbx_description
1 polymer ?
#
loop_
_entity_poly.entity_id
_entity_poly.type
_entity_poly.pdbx_seq_one_letter_code
_entity_poly.pdbx_strand_id
1 'polypeptide(L)' 'MKIGIVTNLYPPFQRGGAEYVVVRTVESLLDAGHDVFVITGKPKKNTSTISGFVSTEERVYRFVPRNI' A
#
# COMPACT_ATOMS: atom_id res chain seq x y z
N MET A 1 15.40 -2.81 9.43
CA MET A 1 14.92 -1.61 10.16
C MET A 1 13.40 -1.58 10.12
N LYS A 2 12.72 -0.75 10.94
CA LYS A 2 11.27 -0.54 10.83
C LYS A 2 10.99 0.65 9.92
N ILE A 3 10.19 0.45 8.87
CA ILE A 3 9.92 1.47 7.84
C ILE A 3 8.41 1.65 7.70
N GLY A 4 7.96 2.89 7.87
CA GLY A 4 6.56 3.29 7.68
C GLY A 4 6.39 4.08 6.39
N ILE A 5 5.50 3.63 5.51
CA ILE A 5 5.17 4.32 4.26
C ILE A 5 3.76 4.88 4.36
N VAL A 6 3.61 6.18 4.13
CA VAL A 6 2.30 6.86 4.12
C VAL A 6 1.99 7.27 2.68
N THR A 7 0.92 6.69 2.12
CA THR A 7 0.53 6.95 0.73
C THR A 7 -0.99 6.94 0.58
N ASN A 8 -1.53 7.78 -0.28
CA ASN A 8 -2.93 7.66 -0.71
C ASN A 8 -3.10 6.72 -1.91
N LEU A 9 -2.01 6.25 -2.50
CA LEU A 9 -1.95 5.35 -3.66
C LEU A 9 -1.29 4.04 -3.23
N TYR A 10 -2.11 3.09 -2.84
CA TYR A 10 -1.72 1.72 -2.55
C TYR A 10 -2.88 0.80 -2.95
N PRO A 11 -2.62 -0.44 -3.39
CA PRO A 11 -3.69 -1.36 -3.75
C PRO A 11 -4.82 -1.36 -2.73
N PRO A 12 -6.10 -1.36 -3.14
CA PRO A 12 -6.60 -1.42 -4.51
C PRO A 12 -6.83 -0.04 -5.19
N PHE A 13 -6.15 1.03 -4.78
CA PHE A 13 -6.35 2.35 -5.40
C PHE A 13 -5.70 2.46 -6.78
N GLN A 14 -6.45 2.16 -7.85
CA GLN A 14 -5.97 2.40 -9.21
C GLN A 14 -5.97 3.89 -9.58
N ARG A 15 -4.77 4.50 -9.55
CA ARG A 15 -4.49 5.80 -10.21
C ARG A 15 -3.35 5.70 -11.24
N GLY A 16 -3.19 4.55 -11.89
CA GLY A 16 -2.19 4.34 -12.94
C GLY A 16 -0.77 4.10 -12.41
N GLY A 17 0.24 4.60 -13.13
CA GLY A 17 1.66 4.23 -12.91
C GLY A 17 2.24 4.54 -11.52
N ALA A 18 1.73 5.56 -10.83
CA ALA A 18 2.26 5.96 -9.53
C ALA A 18 2.01 4.94 -8.41
N GLU A 19 0.95 4.14 -8.51
CA GLU A 19 0.67 3.06 -7.55
C GLU A 19 1.74 1.96 -7.62
N TYR A 20 2.17 1.59 -8.84
CA TYR A 20 3.21 0.58 -9.06
C TYR A 20 4.56 0.97 -8.44
N VAL A 21 4.89 2.27 -8.42
CA VAL A 21 6.13 2.75 -7.80
C VAL A 21 6.12 2.45 -6.31
N VAL A 22 5.00 2.72 -5.63
CA VAL A 22 4.90 2.49 -4.18
C VAL A 22 4.92 1.00 -3.85
N VAL A 23 4.21 0.17 -4.62
CA VAL A 23 4.21 -1.29 -4.45
C VAL A 23 5.62 -1.86 -4.62
N ARG A 24 6.31 -1.51 -5.71
CA ARG A 24 7.70 -1.97 -5.95
C ARG A 24 8.67 -1.50 -4.87
N THR A 25 8.43 -0.31 -4.32
CA THR A 25 9.22 0.21 -3.20
C THR A 25 9.01 -0.64 -1.95
N VAL A 26 7.76 -0.99 -1.62
CA VAL A 26 7.44 -1.88 -0.48
C VAL A 26 8.08 -3.25 -0.68
N GLU A 27 7.89 -3.87 -1.84
CA GLU A 27 8.48 -5.16 -2.19
C GLU A 27 10.01 -5.15 -2.01
N SER A 28 10.69 -4.16 -2.60
CA SER A 28 12.16 -4.05 -2.50
C SER A 28 12.65 -3.89 -1.06
N LEU A 29 11.89 -3.22 -0.20
CA LEU A 29 12.24 -3.04 1.21
C LEU A 29 12.01 -4.31 2.04
N LEU A 30 10.94 -5.05 1.74
CA LEU A 30 10.70 -6.37 2.33
C LEU A 30 11.79 -7.36 1.92
N ASP A 31 12.14 -7.40 0.63
CA ASP A 31 13.21 -8.26 0.09
C ASP A 31 14.58 -7.94 0.72
N ALA A 32 14.80 -6.68 1.11
CA ALA A 32 15.98 -6.26 1.87
C ALA A 32 15.93 -6.63 3.37
N GLY A 33 14.92 -7.39 3.82
CA GLY A 33 14.73 -7.83 5.20
C GLY A 33 14.30 -6.72 6.16
N HIS A 34 13.63 -5.68 5.67
CA HIS A 34 13.07 -4.64 6.51
C HIS A 34 11.66 -4.98 6.98
N ASP A 35 11.32 -4.50 8.18
CA ASP A 35 9.96 -4.61 8.73
C ASP A 35 9.14 -3.41 8.24
N VAL A 36 8.32 -3.64 7.21
CA VAL A 36 7.61 -2.58 6.48
C VAL A 36 6.12 -2.56 6.86
N PHE A 37 5.60 -1.36 7.09
CA PHE A 37 4.15 -1.14 7.19
C PHE A 37 3.71 0.05 6.34
N VAL A 38 2.48 -0.02 5.83
CA VAL A 38 1.89 0.98 4.96
C VAL A 38 0.67 1.57 5.64
N ILE A 39 0.57 2.90 5.68
CA ILE A 39 -0.65 3.61 6.08
C ILE A 39 -1.24 4.24 4.83
N THR A 40 -2.47 3.87 4.50
CA THR A 40 -3.14 4.34 3.30
C THR A 40 -4.62 4.64 3.50
N GLY A 41 -5.23 5.30 2.53
CA GLY A 41 -6.67 5.54 2.53
C GLY A 41 -7.47 4.23 2.49
N LYS A 42 -8.71 4.26 2.97
CA LYS A 42 -9.67 3.20 2.68
C LYS A 42 -10.37 3.50 1.35
N PRO A 43 -10.37 2.58 0.38
CA PRO A 43 -11.12 2.76 -0.86
C PRO A 43 -12.62 2.87 -0.57
N LYS A 44 -13.32 3.80 -1.24
CA LYS A 44 -14.78 4.02 -1.05
C LYS A 44 -15.67 2.96 -1.74
N LYS A 45 -15.12 2.10 -2.59
CA LYS A 45 -15.84 1.02 -3.30
C LYS A 45 -14.93 -0.19 -3.50
N ASN A 46 -15.50 -1.39 -3.43
CA ASN A 46 -14.84 -2.68 -3.74
C ASN A 46 -14.50 -2.76 -5.23
N THR A 47 -13.54 -1.97 -5.70
CA THR A 47 -12.96 -2.15 -7.03
C THR A 47 -11.81 -3.14 -6.89
N SER A 48 -12.15 -4.41 -6.76
CA SER A 48 -11.19 -5.50 -6.79
C SER A 48 -10.85 -5.84 -8.22
N THR A 49 -9.72 -5.30 -8.72
CA THR A 49 -8.99 -5.90 -9.84
C THR A 49 -7.49 -5.57 -9.78
N ILE A 50 -6.85 -5.88 -8.66
CA ILE A 50 -5.45 -6.32 -8.68
C ILE A 50 -5.38 -7.58 -7.82
N SER A 51 -5.88 -8.66 -8.40
CA SER A 51 -5.59 -10.02 -7.96
C SER A 51 -4.13 -10.32 -8.29
N GLY A 52 -3.27 -10.32 -7.29
CA GLY A 52 -1.89 -10.79 -7.39
C GLY A 52 -0.89 -9.77 -6.86
N PHE A 53 -0.01 -10.22 -5.97
CA PHE A 53 1.11 -9.45 -5.39
C PHE A 53 0.79 -8.52 -4.22
N VAL A 54 -0.06 -8.94 -3.28
CA VAL A 54 0.14 -8.51 -1.90
C VAL A 54 0.99 -9.61 -1.29
N SER A 55 2.29 -9.34 -1.09
CA SER A 55 3.09 -10.20 -0.22
C SER A 55 2.36 -10.25 1.12
N THR A 56 2.19 -11.44 1.70
CA THR A 56 1.50 -11.57 3.00
C THR A 56 2.29 -10.88 4.14
N GLU A 57 3.47 -10.34 3.82
CA GLU A 57 4.45 -9.84 4.76
C GLU A 57 4.26 -8.36 5.14
N GLU A 58 3.72 -7.50 4.26
CA GLU A 58 3.48 -6.11 4.67
C GLU A 58 2.22 -5.92 5.52
N ARG A 59 2.32 -5.05 6.52
CA ARG A 59 1.17 -4.62 7.33
C ARG A 59 0.54 -3.36 6.73
N VAL A 60 -0.70 -3.44 6.26
CA VAL A 60 -1.41 -2.30 5.67
C VAL A 60 -2.52 -1.79 6.59
N TYR A 61 -2.37 -0.56 7.09
CA TYR A 61 -3.35 0.16 7.88
C TYR A 61 -4.17 1.10 7.01
N ARG A 62 -5.51 1.00 7.07
CA ARG A 62 -6.41 1.81 6.25
C ARG A 62 -7.30 2.72 7.08
N PHE A 63 -7.40 3.98 6.69
CA PHE A 63 -8.27 4.97 7.35
C PHE A 63 -9.09 5.79 6.35
N VAL A 64 -10.24 6.29 6.79
CA VAL A 64 -11.06 7.25 6.03
C VAL A 64 -10.82 8.62 6.65
N PRO A 65 -10.05 9.52 5.99
CA PRO A 65 -9.91 10.88 6.50
C PRO A 65 -11.29 11.55 6.50
N ARG A 66 -11.70 12.05 7.66
CA ARG A 66 -12.80 13.01 7.76
C ARG A 66 -12.17 14.35 7.41
N ASN A 67 -12.42 14.88 6.21
CA ASN A 67 -12.13 16.28 5.92
C ASN A 67 -13.04 17.10 6.85
N ILE A 68 -12.53 17.46 8.02
CA ILE A 68 -13.16 18.36 8.99
C ILE A 68 -12.73 19.77 8.66
#